data_AF-A0A7L2VSF8-F1
#
_entry.id   AF-A0A7L2VSF8-F1
#
_cell.length_a   1.000
_cell.length_b   1.000
_cell.length_c   1.000
_cell.angle_alpha   90.00
_cell.angle_beta   90.00
_cell.angle_gamma   90.00
#
_symmetry.space_group_name_H-M   'P 1'
#
loop_
_entity.id
_entity.type
_entity.pdbx_description
1 polymer ?
#
loop_
_entity_poly.entity_id
_entity_poly.type
_entity_poly.pdbx_seq_one_letter_code
_entity_poly.pdbx_strand_id
1 'polypeptide(L)'
;QVERILSEFRLKEEDLKKVMYRMQKEMDRGLKLETHEEASVKMLPTYVRSTPEGSEVGDFLSLDLGGTNFRVMLVKVGEGEEGQWKVKTKHQMYSIPEDAMTGTAEMLFDYISECISDFLDKHQMKHKKLPLGFTFSFPVRHEDIDKGILLNWTKGFKASGAEGNNVVGLLRDAIKRRGDFEMDVVAMVNDTVATMISCYYEDHRCEVGMIVGTGCNACYMEEMQNVELVEGDEGRMCVNTEWGAFGASGELDEFLLEYDRVVDETSLNPGQQLYEKIIGGKYMGEIVRLVLLKLVDENLLFNGEASEKLKTRGTFETRFVSQIESDSDDRKQIYNILTAFELLPSGTDCDIVRMVCESVSTRAAQMCSAGLAGVINRMRESRSQETLKITVGVDGSVYKLHPR
;
A
#
# COMPACT_ATOMS: atom_id res chain seq x y z
N GLN A 1 -32.23 -13.03 -7.02
CA GLN A 1 -32.13 -11.81 -6.18
C GLN A 1 -30.68 -11.54 -5.79
N VAL A 2 -29.94 -12.53 -5.28
CA VAL A 2 -28.49 -12.43 -5.01
C VAL A 2 -27.71 -11.85 -6.20
N GLU A 3 -27.84 -12.44 -7.40
CA GLU A 3 -27.15 -11.94 -8.60
C GLU A 3 -27.47 -10.48 -8.95
N ARG A 4 -28.69 -10.00 -8.63
CA ARG A 4 -29.07 -8.61 -8.85
C ARG A 4 -28.30 -7.67 -7.91
N ILE A 5 -28.18 -8.04 -6.63
CA ILE A 5 -27.38 -7.28 -5.65
C ILE A 5 -25.91 -7.28 -6.07
N LEU A 6 -25.37 -8.45 -6.44
CA LEU A 6 -23.97 -8.57 -6.86
C LEU A 6 -23.69 -7.92 -8.23
N SER A 7 -24.70 -7.66 -9.05
CA SER A 7 -24.52 -6.98 -10.34
C SER A 7 -24.01 -5.55 -10.19
N GLU A 8 -24.21 -4.90 -9.04
CA GLU A 8 -23.70 -3.56 -8.73
C GLU A 8 -22.16 -3.52 -8.65
N PHE A 9 -21.52 -4.67 -8.34
CA PHE A 9 -20.07 -4.78 -8.30
C PHE A 9 -19.43 -4.93 -9.69
N ARG A 10 -20.23 -5.20 -10.73
CA ARG A 10 -19.73 -5.47 -12.08
C ARG A 10 -19.45 -4.16 -12.80
N LEU A 11 -18.17 -3.88 -13.04
CA LEU A 11 -17.73 -2.75 -13.85
C LEU A 11 -17.65 -3.14 -15.32
N LYS A 12 -18.13 -2.27 -16.22
CA LYS A 12 -17.95 -2.43 -17.66
C LYS A 12 -16.60 -1.86 -18.08
N GLU A 13 -16.11 -2.27 -19.26
CA GLU A 13 -14.88 -1.71 -19.83
C GLU A 13 -14.94 -0.18 -19.96
N GLU A 14 -16.11 0.37 -20.30
CA GLU A 14 -16.33 1.82 -20.36
C GLU A 14 -16.16 2.51 -19.00
N ASP A 15 -16.60 1.86 -17.92
CA ASP A 15 -16.44 2.37 -16.56
C ASP A 15 -14.96 2.39 -16.16
N LEU A 16 -14.23 1.32 -16.48
CA LEU A 16 -12.78 1.24 -16.25
C LEU A 16 -12.01 2.29 -17.05
N LYS A 17 -12.40 2.56 -18.30
CA LYS A 17 -11.82 3.65 -19.10
C LYS A 17 -12.08 5.02 -18.47
N LYS A 18 -13.27 5.28 -17.92
CA LYS A 18 -13.56 6.53 -17.19
C LYS A 18 -12.67 6.68 -15.96
N VAL A 19 -12.54 5.63 -15.15
CA VAL A 19 -11.66 5.62 -13.97
C VAL A 19 -10.22 5.92 -14.38
N MET A 20 -9.72 5.24 -15.42
CA MET A 20 -8.38 5.44 -15.98
C MET A 20 -8.16 6.90 -16.42
N TYR A 21 -9.06 7.48 -17.21
CA TYR A 21 -8.94 8.87 -17.68
C TYR A 21 -9.03 9.89 -16.53
N ARG A 22 -9.91 9.66 -15.55
CA ARG A 22 -10.01 10.52 -14.37
C ARG A 22 -8.74 10.45 -13.51
N MET A 23 -8.16 9.26 -13.34
CA MET A 23 -6.87 9.07 -12.68
C MET A 23 -5.78 9.88 -13.39
N GLN A 24 -5.65 9.75 -14.72
CA GLN A 24 -4.64 10.52 -15.49
C GLN A 24 -4.80 12.03 -15.30
N LYS A 25 -6.05 12.52 -15.32
CA LYS A 25 -6.34 13.95 -15.09
C LYS A 25 -5.94 14.40 -13.68
N GLU A 26 -6.21 13.61 -12.65
CA GLU A 26 -5.80 13.94 -11.28
C GLU A 26 -4.27 13.85 -11.10
N MET A 27 -3.59 12.93 -11.80
CA MET A 27 -2.13 12.90 -11.86
C MET A 27 -1.56 14.17 -12.51
N ASP A 28 -2.16 14.65 -13.60
CA ASP A 28 -1.78 15.94 -14.21
C ASP A 28 -1.96 17.10 -13.24
N ARG A 29 -3.08 17.12 -12.50
CA ARG A 29 -3.33 18.16 -11.49
C ARG A 29 -2.33 18.10 -10.35
N GLY A 30 -1.98 16.90 -9.90
CA GLY A 30 -1.03 16.68 -8.80
C GLY A 30 0.38 17.12 -9.13
N LEU A 31 0.80 17.07 -10.40
CA LEU A 31 2.15 17.44 -10.82
C LEU A 31 2.34 18.95 -11.06
N LYS A 32 1.25 19.69 -11.26
CA LYS A 32 1.27 21.13 -11.57
C LYS A 32 1.23 21.98 -10.32
N LEU A 33 2.06 23.02 -10.27
CA LEU A 33 2.17 23.90 -9.10
C LEU A 33 0.84 24.58 -8.76
N GLU A 34 0.09 25.02 -9.79
CA GLU A 34 -1.19 25.72 -9.62
C GLU A 34 -2.29 24.84 -9.01
N THR A 35 -2.30 23.54 -9.31
CA THR A 35 -3.42 22.64 -8.94
C THR A 35 -3.08 21.60 -7.88
N HIS A 36 -1.81 21.48 -7.49
CA HIS A 36 -1.31 20.45 -6.58
C HIS A 36 -2.00 20.45 -5.20
N GLU A 37 -2.28 21.62 -4.63
CA GLU A 37 -2.92 21.73 -3.31
C GLU A 37 -4.33 21.12 -3.32
N GLU A 38 -5.08 21.28 -4.40
CA GLU A 38 -6.45 20.80 -4.57
C GLU A 38 -6.56 19.40 -5.19
N ALA A 39 -5.47 18.88 -5.77
CA ALA A 39 -5.46 17.58 -6.41
C ALA A 39 -5.69 16.47 -5.37
N SER A 40 -6.55 15.49 -5.69
CA SER A 40 -6.77 14.33 -4.84
C SER A 40 -5.59 13.35 -4.90
N VAL A 41 -4.95 13.23 -6.06
CA VAL A 41 -3.72 12.46 -6.27
C VAL A 41 -2.53 13.41 -6.17
N LYS A 42 -1.70 13.25 -5.12
CA LYS A 42 -0.69 14.26 -4.76
C LYS A 42 0.57 14.25 -5.60
N MET A 43 0.95 13.13 -6.22
CA MET A 43 2.10 13.07 -7.12
C MET A 43 3.39 13.62 -6.47
N LEU A 44 3.71 13.09 -5.30
CA LEU A 44 4.78 13.55 -4.43
C LEU A 44 6.17 13.21 -5.03
N PRO A 45 7.05 14.21 -5.24
CA PRO A 45 8.43 13.99 -5.66
C PRO A 45 9.22 13.21 -4.60
N THR A 46 10.00 12.21 -5.02
CA THR A 46 10.73 11.33 -4.09
C THR A 46 12.23 11.62 -4.01
N TYR A 47 12.74 12.51 -4.88
CA TYR A 47 14.17 12.80 -5.07
C TYR A 47 15.02 11.61 -5.55
N VAL A 48 14.41 10.47 -5.88
CA VAL A 48 15.07 9.37 -6.60
C VAL A 48 15.05 9.68 -8.10
N ARG A 49 16.21 10.04 -8.66
CA ARG A 49 16.33 10.55 -10.04
C ARG A 49 16.64 9.50 -11.12
N SER A 50 17.04 8.31 -10.71
CA SER A 50 17.37 7.22 -11.63
C SER A 50 17.06 5.86 -11.02
N THR A 51 16.91 4.87 -11.89
CA THR A 51 16.95 3.46 -11.51
C THR A 51 18.41 3.03 -11.24
N PRO A 52 18.64 1.90 -10.55
CA PRO A 52 19.97 1.37 -10.32
C PRO A 52 20.83 1.29 -11.59
N GLU A 53 22.12 1.56 -11.45
CA GLU A 53 23.12 1.48 -12.53
C GLU A 53 23.90 0.16 -12.50
N GLY A 54 23.78 -0.62 -11.42
CA GLY A 54 24.52 -1.86 -11.21
C GLY A 54 25.95 -1.64 -10.71
N SER A 55 26.28 -0.42 -10.28
CA SER A 55 27.58 -0.03 -9.70
C SER A 55 27.54 0.06 -8.17
N GLU A 56 26.38 -0.16 -7.54
CA GLU A 56 26.17 0.03 -6.09
C GLU A 56 26.83 -1.05 -5.23
N VAL A 57 27.94 -0.76 -4.55
CA VAL A 57 28.61 -1.72 -3.64
C VAL A 57 28.55 -1.23 -2.19
N GLY A 58 28.24 -2.12 -1.25
CA GLY A 58 28.33 -1.81 0.18
C GLY A 58 27.49 -2.69 1.09
N ASP A 59 27.68 -2.47 2.40
CA ASP A 59 26.82 -2.97 3.46
C ASP A 59 25.89 -1.83 3.91
N PHE A 60 24.57 -2.02 3.80
CA PHE A 60 23.55 -1.03 4.12
C PHE A 60 22.58 -1.58 5.17
N LEU A 61 22.07 -0.69 6.02
CA LEU A 61 20.89 -0.98 6.81
C LEU A 61 19.65 -0.49 6.10
N SER A 62 18.56 -1.23 6.24
CA SER A 62 17.25 -0.82 5.74
C SER A 62 16.21 -1.02 6.82
N LEU A 63 15.38 -0.01 7.01
CA LEU A 63 14.19 -0.06 7.87
C LEU A 63 12.97 -0.10 6.97
N ASP A 64 11.97 -0.89 7.34
CA ASP A 64 10.69 -0.95 6.65
C ASP A 64 9.55 -0.82 7.66
N LEU A 65 8.87 0.32 7.59
CA LEU A 65 7.77 0.73 8.45
C LEU A 65 6.56 1.14 7.59
N GLY A 66 5.58 0.25 7.50
CA GLY A 66 4.34 0.53 6.79
C GLY A 66 3.07 -0.09 7.38
N GLY A 67 3.19 -0.88 8.44
CA GLY A 67 2.09 -1.56 9.13
C GLY A 67 2.51 -1.97 10.54
N THR A 68 1.81 -2.94 11.14
CA THR A 68 2.12 -3.44 12.49
C THR A 68 3.43 -4.25 12.56
N ASN A 69 3.92 -4.72 11.41
CA ASN A 69 5.19 -5.43 11.30
C ASN A 69 6.28 -4.47 10.84
N PHE A 70 7.19 -4.13 11.74
CA PHE A 70 8.40 -3.37 11.47
C PHE A 70 9.53 -4.34 11.11
N ARG A 71 10.34 -4.01 10.10
CA ARG A 71 11.48 -4.83 9.70
C ARG A 71 12.77 -4.02 9.73
N VAL A 72 13.81 -4.62 10.32
CA VAL A 72 15.19 -4.14 10.23
C VAL A 72 15.97 -5.13 9.39
N MET A 73 16.74 -4.64 8.41
CA MET A 73 17.50 -5.44 7.47
C MET A 73 18.94 -4.98 7.35
N LEU A 74 19.85 -5.93 7.20
CA LEU A 74 21.20 -5.72 6.67
C LEU A 74 21.20 -6.21 5.21
N VAL A 75 21.50 -5.31 4.29
CA VAL A 75 21.61 -5.57 2.86
C VAL A 75 23.06 -5.44 2.46
N LYS A 76 23.63 -6.50 1.89
CA LYS A 76 24.98 -6.49 1.34
C LYS A 76 24.88 -6.56 -0.18
N VAL A 77 25.41 -5.56 -0.86
CA VAL A 77 25.42 -5.45 -2.32
C VAL A 77 26.88 -5.48 -2.79
N GLY A 78 27.18 -6.33 -3.76
CA GLY A 78 28.51 -6.36 -4.38
C GLY A 78 28.75 -7.61 -5.22
N GLU A 79 29.99 -7.76 -5.67
CA GLU A 79 30.44 -8.87 -6.52
C GLU A 79 30.51 -10.18 -5.71
N GLY A 80 29.83 -11.22 -6.18
CA GLY A 80 29.87 -12.56 -5.62
C GLY A 80 31.12 -13.33 -6.03
N GLU A 81 31.32 -14.52 -5.43
CA GLU A 81 32.49 -15.39 -5.65
C GLU A 81 32.72 -15.83 -7.11
N GLU A 82 31.70 -15.70 -7.98
CA GLU A 82 31.74 -16.06 -9.41
C GLU A 82 31.70 -14.83 -10.35
N GLY A 83 31.94 -13.62 -9.83
CA GLY A 83 31.88 -12.37 -10.63
C GLY A 83 30.46 -11.88 -10.94
N GLN A 84 29.42 -12.54 -10.42
CA GLN A 84 28.04 -12.10 -10.53
C GLN A 84 27.67 -11.16 -9.39
N TRP A 85 26.96 -10.08 -9.70
CA TRP A 85 26.39 -9.19 -8.70
C TRP A 85 25.41 -9.94 -7.80
N LYS A 86 25.59 -9.89 -6.47
CA LYS A 86 24.74 -10.58 -5.51
C LYS A 86 24.27 -9.62 -4.42
N VAL A 87 22.97 -9.66 -4.16
CA VAL A 87 22.34 -9.02 -3.00
C VAL A 87 22.12 -10.08 -1.93
N LYS A 88 22.75 -9.93 -0.76
CA LYS A 88 22.53 -10.81 0.40
C LYS A 88 21.82 -10.02 1.50
N THR A 89 20.70 -10.55 1.99
CA THR A 89 19.91 -9.89 3.04
C THR A 89 19.87 -10.73 4.32
N LYS A 90 19.93 -10.06 5.47
CA LYS A 90 19.54 -10.60 6.78
C LYS A 90 18.49 -9.66 7.33
N HIS A 91 17.43 -10.18 7.93
CA HIS A 91 16.37 -9.34 8.47
C HIS A 91 15.80 -9.89 9.78
N GLN A 92 15.17 -9.01 10.53
CA GLN A 92 14.38 -9.35 11.70
C GLN A 92 13.08 -8.54 11.68
N MET A 93 11.98 -9.20 12.03
CA MET A 93 10.68 -8.57 12.18
C MET A 93 10.39 -8.27 13.65
N TYR A 94 9.75 -7.15 13.90
CA TYR A 94 9.30 -6.66 15.19
C TYR A 94 7.83 -6.27 15.09
N SER A 95 7.04 -6.62 16.10
CA SER A 95 5.65 -6.20 16.18
C SER A 95 5.56 -4.89 16.94
N ILE A 96 5.05 -3.85 16.30
CA ILE A 96 4.89 -2.53 16.93
C ILE A 96 3.69 -2.59 17.89
N PRO A 97 3.88 -2.26 19.18
CA PRO A 97 2.77 -2.19 20.13
C PRO A 97 1.73 -1.14 19.72
N GLU A 98 0.45 -1.42 19.98
CA GLU A 98 -0.65 -0.49 19.67
C GLU A 98 -0.48 0.87 20.36
N ASP A 99 0.00 0.87 21.61
CA ASP A 99 0.30 2.08 22.37
C ASP A 99 1.39 2.93 21.70
N ALA A 100 2.36 2.32 21.02
CA ALA A 100 3.38 3.04 20.26
C ALA A 100 2.81 3.59 18.95
N MET A 101 1.91 2.86 18.29
CA MET A 101 1.26 3.30 17.05
C MET A 101 0.31 4.50 17.25
N THR A 102 -0.29 4.60 18.44
CA THR A 102 -1.33 5.59 18.77
C THR A 102 -0.91 6.61 19.83
N GLY A 103 0.27 6.45 20.43
CA GLY A 103 0.83 7.33 21.46
C GLY A 103 1.48 8.60 20.90
N THR A 104 2.74 8.86 21.29
CA THR A 104 3.52 10.01 20.80
C THR A 104 4.55 9.59 19.75
N ALA A 105 5.00 10.53 18.93
CA ALA A 105 6.11 10.32 18.01
C ALA A 105 7.36 9.83 18.76
N GLU A 106 7.66 10.43 19.92
CA GLU A 106 8.78 9.99 20.77
C GLU A 106 8.68 8.51 21.13
N MET A 107 7.51 8.05 21.61
CA MET A 107 7.28 6.63 21.94
C MET A 107 7.52 5.72 20.73
N LEU A 108 7.00 6.10 19.55
CA LEU A 108 7.15 5.31 18.34
C LEU A 108 8.63 5.22 17.89
N PHE A 109 9.33 6.35 17.81
CA PHE A 109 10.71 6.37 17.32
C PHE A 109 11.72 5.82 18.36
N ASP A 110 11.43 5.92 19.65
CA ASP A 110 12.22 5.27 20.71
C ASP A 110 12.08 3.74 20.63
N TYR A 111 10.88 3.23 20.33
CA TYR A 111 10.66 1.81 20.05
C TYR A 111 11.39 1.36 18.77
N ILE A 112 11.31 2.14 17.68
CA ILE A 112 12.03 1.85 16.43
C ILE A 112 13.54 1.76 16.69
N SER A 113 14.11 2.72 17.43
CA SER A 113 15.53 2.68 17.77
C SER A 113 15.90 1.51 18.70
N GLU A 114 14.95 0.93 19.44
CA GLU A 114 15.13 -0.29 20.24
C GLU A 114 15.30 -1.50 19.35
N CYS A 115 14.39 -1.66 18.40
CA CYS A 115 14.45 -2.73 17.42
C CYS A 115 15.75 -2.69 16.61
N ILE A 116 16.23 -1.49 16.28
CA ILE A 116 17.51 -1.30 15.60
C ILE A 116 18.68 -1.75 16.51
N SER A 117 18.70 -1.30 17.76
CA SER A 117 19.74 -1.67 18.73
C SER A 117 19.81 -3.19 18.94
N ASP A 118 18.66 -3.85 19.15
CA ASP A 118 18.55 -5.32 19.29
C ASP A 118 19.07 -6.04 18.04
N PHE A 119 18.71 -5.57 16.84
CA PHE A 119 19.18 -6.15 15.58
C PHE A 119 20.71 -6.05 15.44
N LEU A 120 21.27 -4.88 15.76
CA LEU A 120 22.71 -4.65 15.70
C LEU A 120 23.47 -5.50 16.71
N ASP A 121 22.96 -5.68 17.93
CA ASP A 121 23.58 -6.55 18.94
C ASP A 121 23.63 -8.00 18.49
N LYS A 122 22.51 -8.53 17.99
CA LYS A 122 22.41 -9.91 17.49
C LYS A 122 23.39 -10.19 16.35
N HIS A 123 23.72 -9.17 15.57
CA HIS A 123 24.65 -9.27 14.45
C HIS A 123 26.07 -8.75 14.77
N GLN A 124 26.32 -8.31 16.01
CA GLN A 124 27.59 -7.76 16.47
C GLN A 124 28.07 -6.55 15.64
N MET A 125 27.16 -5.64 15.32
CA MET A 125 27.42 -4.50 14.41
C MET A 125 27.30 -3.11 15.05
N LYS A 126 27.04 -3.00 16.36
CA LYS A 126 26.91 -1.68 17.03
C LYS A 126 28.11 -0.75 16.87
N HIS A 127 29.30 -1.31 16.69
CA HIS A 127 30.54 -0.56 16.47
C HIS A 127 30.68 0.03 15.05
N LYS A 128 29.78 -0.32 14.12
CA LYS A 128 29.81 0.15 12.74
C LYS A 128 28.79 1.26 12.53
N LYS A 129 29.22 2.35 11.90
CA LYS A 129 28.34 3.37 11.37
C LYS A 129 27.97 3.01 9.93
N LEU A 130 26.85 2.31 9.77
CA LEU A 130 26.35 1.89 8.45
C LEU A 130 25.41 2.95 7.86
N PRO A 131 25.43 3.16 6.52
CA PRO A 131 24.40 3.94 5.84
C PRO A 131 23.04 3.24 5.98
N LEU A 132 22.00 4.01 6.24
CA LEU A 132 20.65 3.55 6.49
C LEU A 132 19.66 4.16 5.48
N GLY A 133 18.95 3.28 4.78
CA GLY A 133 17.74 3.63 4.02
C GLY A 133 16.49 3.39 4.87
N PHE A 134 15.61 4.38 4.94
CA PHE A 134 14.36 4.27 5.69
C PHE A 134 13.16 4.18 4.75
N THR A 135 12.62 2.97 4.56
CA THR A 135 11.34 2.77 3.90
C THR A 135 10.22 3.11 4.88
N PHE A 136 9.50 4.19 4.59
CA PHE A 136 8.43 4.74 5.42
C PHE A 136 7.18 4.92 4.57
N SER A 137 6.24 3.98 4.71
CA SER A 137 5.09 3.84 3.82
C SER A 137 3.93 4.76 4.16
N PHE A 138 4.17 6.07 4.31
CA PHE A 138 3.11 7.04 4.57
C PHE A 138 3.25 8.24 3.62
N PRO A 139 2.19 9.05 3.45
CA PRO A 139 2.28 10.28 2.66
C PRO A 139 3.30 11.23 3.27
N VAL A 140 4.41 11.46 2.56
CA VAL A 140 5.48 12.36 2.99
C VAL A 140 5.77 13.35 1.87
N ARG A 141 5.80 14.64 2.22
CA ARG A 141 6.40 15.66 1.37
C ARG A 141 7.91 15.67 1.60
N HIS A 142 8.66 15.23 0.61
CA HIS A 142 10.12 15.32 0.63
C HIS A 142 10.58 16.75 0.33
N GLU A 143 11.58 17.20 1.08
CA GLU A 143 12.36 18.41 0.78
C GLU A 143 13.74 18.05 0.23
N ASP A 144 14.19 16.83 0.52
CA ASP A 144 15.39 16.19 0.01
C ASP A 144 15.24 14.66 0.19
N ILE A 145 16.17 13.87 -0.35
CA ILE A 145 16.12 12.40 -0.24
C ILE A 145 16.18 11.91 1.22
N ASP A 146 16.81 12.68 2.13
CA ASP A 146 16.94 12.39 3.56
C ASP A 146 16.08 13.31 4.46
N LYS A 147 15.14 14.05 3.88
CA LYS A 147 14.25 14.98 4.61
C LYS A 147 12.82 14.83 4.13
N GLY A 148 11.98 14.31 5.00
CA GLY A 148 10.57 14.10 4.69
C GLY A 148 9.66 14.53 5.81
N ILE A 149 8.71 15.40 5.46
CA ILE A 149 7.66 15.88 6.35
C ILE A 149 6.44 14.96 6.21
N LEU A 150 6.08 14.26 7.29
CA LEU A 150 4.87 13.46 7.32
C LEU A 150 3.64 14.36 7.14
N LEU A 151 2.81 14.09 6.14
CA LEU A 151 1.62 14.89 5.87
C LEU A 151 0.46 14.46 6.78
N ASN A 152 0.14 13.17 6.74
CA ASN A 152 -0.94 12.58 7.52
C ASN A 152 -0.68 11.10 7.75
N TRP A 153 -1.12 10.59 8.90
CA TRP A 153 -1.12 9.17 9.16
C TRP A 153 -2.19 8.45 8.35
N THR A 154 -1.90 7.20 8.01
CA THR A 154 -2.82 6.27 7.38
C THR A 154 -2.73 4.90 8.07
N LYS A 155 -3.51 3.92 7.61
CA LYS A 155 -3.39 2.50 8.00
C LYS A 155 -3.53 2.18 9.49
N GLY A 156 -3.92 3.13 10.33
CA GLY A 156 -4.19 2.93 11.76
C GLY A 156 -3.15 3.52 12.70
N PHE A 157 -2.08 4.11 12.17
CA PHE A 157 -1.16 4.93 12.96
C PHE A 157 -1.82 6.27 13.32
N LYS A 158 -1.52 6.79 14.51
CA LYS A 158 -1.98 8.09 15.01
C LYS A 158 -0.98 8.74 15.99
N ALA A 159 0.30 8.40 15.90
CA ALA A 159 1.31 8.89 16.82
C ALA A 159 1.40 10.43 16.78
N SER A 160 1.03 11.07 17.89
CA SER A 160 0.94 12.53 18.01
C SER A 160 2.30 13.20 17.94
N GLY A 161 2.38 14.35 17.27
CA GLY A 161 3.63 15.09 17.09
C GLY A 161 4.53 14.58 15.94
N ALA A 162 4.09 13.60 15.15
CA ALA A 162 4.80 13.17 13.95
C ALA A 162 4.34 13.93 12.69
N GLU A 163 3.04 14.16 12.53
CA GLU A 163 2.49 14.92 11.40
C GLU A 163 3.04 16.36 11.41
N GLY A 164 3.39 16.87 10.23
CA GLY A 164 4.04 18.17 10.05
C GLY A 164 5.53 18.20 10.43
N ASN A 165 6.12 17.10 10.89
CA ASN A 165 7.51 17.05 11.35
C ASN A 165 8.40 16.18 10.45
N ASN A 166 9.71 16.45 10.48
CA ASN A 166 10.71 15.69 9.73
C ASN A 166 10.92 14.30 10.36
N VAL A 167 10.45 13.26 9.68
CA VAL A 167 10.52 11.86 10.12
C VAL A 167 11.96 11.38 10.32
N VAL A 168 12.87 11.77 9.44
CA VAL A 168 14.30 11.44 9.58
C VAL A 168 14.91 12.15 10.79
N GLY A 169 14.46 13.38 11.07
CA GLY A 169 14.82 14.12 12.29
C GLY A 169 14.37 13.38 13.55
N LEU A 170 13.10 12.95 13.60
CA LEU A 170 12.54 12.20 14.72
C LEU A 170 13.31 10.89 14.99
N LEU A 171 13.69 10.16 13.93
CA LEU A 171 14.51 8.97 14.04
C LEU A 171 15.93 9.29 14.55
N ARG A 172 16.57 10.33 14.01
CA ARG A 172 17.91 10.78 14.45
C ARG A 172 17.90 11.17 15.93
N ASP A 173 16.86 11.86 16.39
CA ASP A 173 16.70 12.25 17.79
C ASP A 173 16.53 11.03 18.71
N ALA A 174 15.74 10.03 18.29
CA ALA A 174 15.58 8.78 19.04
C ALA A 174 16.88 7.98 19.17
N ILE A 175 17.62 7.84 18.07
CA ILE A 175 18.94 7.19 18.07
C ILE A 175 19.90 7.93 19.02
N LYS A 176 19.90 9.27 18.97
CA LYS A 176 20.73 10.11 19.85
C LYS A 176 20.34 9.99 21.32
N ARG A 177 19.04 9.98 21.65
CA ARG A 177 18.55 9.76 23.03
C ARG A 177 19.00 8.42 23.58
N ARG A 178 19.02 7.39 22.73
CA ARG A 178 19.47 6.04 23.09
C ARG A 178 20.98 5.97 23.36
N GLY A 179 21.80 6.48 22.43
CA GLY A 179 23.24 6.69 22.63
C GLY A 179 24.14 5.45 22.64
N ASP A 180 23.64 4.25 22.31
CA ASP A 180 24.42 3.00 22.30
C ASP A 180 24.87 2.55 20.89
N PHE A 181 24.47 3.25 19.84
CA PHE A 181 24.96 3.08 18.46
C PHE A 181 24.86 4.39 17.67
N GLU A 182 25.58 4.46 16.54
CA GLU A 182 25.49 5.56 15.57
C GLU A 182 25.00 5.06 14.21
N MET A 183 24.25 5.89 13.48
CA MET A 183 23.83 5.63 12.11
C MET A 183 23.89 6.88 11.24
N ASP A 184 23.99 6.64 9.94
CA ASP A 184 23.88 7.67 8.92
C ASP A 184 22.62 7.42 8.09
N VAL A 185 21.53 8.15 8.38
CA VAL A 185 20.29 8.04 7.59
C VAL A 185 20.50 8.83 6.30
N VAL A 186 20.72 8.10 5.19
CA VAL A 186 21.12 8.66 3.89
C VAL A 186 19.94 8.86 2.95
N ALA A 187 18.84 8.14 3.16
CA ALA A 187 17.66 8.22 2.33
C ALA A 187 16.42 7.77 3.09
N MET A 188 15.27 8.36 2.73
CA MET A 188 13.95 7.91 3.13
C MET A 188 13.07 7.78 1.88
N VAL A 189 12.44 6.63 1.72
CA VAL A 189 11.64 6.31 0.53
C VAL A 189 10.28 5.72 0.92
N ASN A 190 9.30 5.82 0.02
CA ASN A 190 8.05 5.09 0.15
C ASN A 190 8.25 3.60 -0.23
N ASP A 191 7.40 2.70 0.27
CA ASP A 191 7.48 1.27 -0.06
C ASP A 191 7.28 0.99 -1.55
N THR A 192 6.43 1.75 -2.25
CA THR A 192 6.28 1.60 -3.71
C THR A 192 7.62 1.84 -4.41
N VAL A 193 8.38 2.85 -3.99
CA VAL A 193 9.68 3.21 -4.57
C VAL A 193 10.71 2.12 -4.29
N ALA A 194 10.73 1.62 -3.05
CA ALA A 194 11.59 0.50 -2.67
C ALA A 194 11.27 -0.76 -3.48
N THR A 195 9.99 -1.07 -3.69
CA THR A 195 9.53 -2.20 -4.52
C THR A 195 9.92 -2.04 -5.99
N MET A 196 9.79 -0.84 -6.55
CA MET A 196 10.23 -0.54 -7.92
C MET A 196 11.74 -0.80 -8.09
N ILE A 197 12.55 -0.25 -7.18
CA ILE A 197 14.01 -0.40 -7.20
C ILE A 197 14.40 -1.87 -6.99
N SER A 198 13.76 -2.57 -6.06
CA SER A 198 14.04 -3.99 -5.80
C SER A 198 13.75 -4.85 -7.04
N CYS A 199 12.66 -4.58 -7.76
CA CYS A 199 12.32 -5.31 -8.98
C CYS A 199 13.28 -4.96 -10.15
N TYR A 200 13.81 -3.74 -10.17
CA TYR A 200 14.76 -3.32 -11.20
C TYR A 200 16.02 -4.20 -11.27
N TYR A 201 16.51 -4.67 -10.10
CA TYR A 201 17.65 -5.58 -10.04
C TYR A 201 17.42 -6.92 -10.77
N GLU A 202 16.16 -7.32 -10.99
CA GLU A 202 15.79 -8.50 -11.75
C GLU A 202 15.39 -8.17 -13.20
N ASP A 203 14.72 -7.04 -13.42
CA ASP A 203 14.30 -6.57 -14.75
C ASP A 203 14.50 -5.07 -14.90
N HIS A 204 15.47 -4.68 -15.75
CA HIS A 204 15.86 -3.28 -15.99
C HIS A 204 14.79 -2.46 -16.75
N ARG A 205 13.65 -3.06 -17.07
CA ARG A 205 12.46 -2.36 -17.60
C ARG A 205 11.49 -1.93 -16.50
N CYS A 206 11.82 -2.19 -15.23
CA CYS A 206 10.98 -1.81 -14.11
C CYS A 206 10.99 -0.30 -13.88
N GLU A 207 9.87 0.36 -14.14
CA GLU A 207 9.75 1.82 -13.93
C GLU A 207 8.45 2.20 -13.22
N VAL A 208 7.75 1.19 -12.68
CA VAL A 208 6.57 1.35 -11.83
C VAL A 208 6.72 0.43 -10.63
N GLY A 209 6.45 0.97 -9.44
CA GLY A 209 6.28 0.19 -8.21
C GLY A 209 4.84 0.27 -7.75
N MET A 210 4.27 -0.85 -7.33
CA MET A 210 2.88 -0.92 -6.87
C MET A 210 2.79 -1.76 -5.60
N ILE A 211 1.99 -1.29 -4.64
CA ILE A 211 1.69 -2.00 -3.40
C ILE A 211 0.19 -2.28 -3.37
N VAL A 212 -0.19 -3.55 -3.18
CA VAL A 212 -1.57 -3.98 -2.94
C VAL A 212 -1.60 -4.91 -1.72
N GLY A 213 -1.66 -4.30 -0.54
CA GLY A 213 -1.53 -4.94 0.76
C GLY A 213 -2.59 -4.46 1.74
N THR A 214 -2.17 -3.97 2.92
CA THR A 214 -3.09 -3.29 3.85
C THR A 214 -3.75 -2.07 3.20
N GLY A 215 -2.93 -1.27 2.51
CA GLY A 215 -3.36 -0.18 1.64
C GLY A 215 -3.07 -0.47 0.16
N CYS A 216 -3.24 0.54 -0.68
CA CYS A 216 -2.94 0.46 -2.12
C CYS A 216 -2.27 1.76 -2.59
N ASN A 217 -1.07 1.65 -3.17
CA ASN A 217 -0.33 2.80 -3.68
C ASN A 217 0.52 2.43 -4.92
N ALA A 218 0.93 3.43 -5.70
CA ALA A 218 1.90 3.27 -6.78
C ALA A 218 2.87 4.44 -6.91
N CYS A 219 4.04 4.17 -7.46
CA CYS A 219 4.98 5.18 -7.95
C CYS A 219 5.48 4.80 -9.35
N TYR A 220 6.04 5.77 -10.07
CA TYR A 220 6.65 5.54 -11.37
C TYR A 220 7.71 6.59 -11.71
N MET A 221 8.55 6.33 -12.71
CA MET A 221 9.51 7.30 -13.23
C MET A 221 8.84 8.31 -14.18
N GLU A 222 8.71 9.55 -13.73
CA GLU A 222 8.19 10.69 -14.50
C GLU A 222 9.32 11.53 -15.12
N GLU A 223 9.04 12.20 -16.23
CA GLU A 223 9.95 13.14 -16.86
C GLU A 223 10.01 14.46 -16.05
N MET A 224 11.21 14.95 -15.73
CA MET A 224 11.37 16.13 -14.85
C MET A 224 10.63 17.37 -15.35
N GLN A 225 10.56 17.57 -16.67
CA GLN A 225 9.79 18.65 -17.30
C GLN A 225 8.30 18.69 -16.90
N ASN A 226 7.73 17.57 -16.44
CA ASN A 226 6.35 17.48 -15.99
C ASN A 226 6.19 17.71 -14.48
N VAL A 227 7.28 17.67 -13.69
CA VAL A 227 7.26 17.76 -12.23
C VAL A 227 7.50 19.21 -11.80
N GLU A 228 6.49 20.07 -11.94
CA GLU A 228 6.60 21.51 -11.63
C GLU A 228 6.86 21.80 -10.13
N LEU A 229 6.73 20.78 -9.27
CA LEU A 229 6.96 20.85 -7.83
C LEU A 229 8.45 20.90 -7.45
N VAL A 230 9.36 20.58 -8.38
CA VAL A 230 10.81 20.59 -8.16
C VAL A 230 11.47 21.40 -9.26
N GLU A 231 12.42 22.26 -8.90
CA GLU A 231 13.18 23.03 -9.89
C GLU A 231 14.05 22.12 -10.79
N GLY A 232 14.00 22.39 -12.10
CA GLY A 232 14.75 21.68 -13.13
C GLY A 232 13.87 20.84 -14.04
N ASP A 233 14.25 20.72 -15.31
CA ASP A 233 13.51 20.02 -16.38
C ASP A 233 14.29 18.83 -16.96
N GLU A 234 15.58 18.69 -16.63
CA GLU A 234 16.44 17.64 -17.14
C GLU A 234 16.31 16.31 -16.37
N GLY A 235 16.18 15.21 -17.12
CA GLY A 235 16.17 13.86 -16.59
C GLY A 235 14.80 13.42 -16.09
N ARG A 236 14.79 12.55 -15.08
CA ARG A 236 13.59 11.90 -14.57
C ARG A 236 13.57 11.90 -13.05
N MET A 237 12.40 11.70 -12.46
CA MET A 237 12.25 11.49 -11.03
C MET A 237 11.16 10.47 -10.76
N CYS A 238 11.40 9.58 -9.81
CA CYS A 238 10.34 8.74 -9.29
C CYS A 238 9.33 9.60 -8.55
N VAL A 239 8.06 9.48 -8.92
CA VAL A 239 6.95 10.18 -8.29
C VAL A 239 6.09 9.17 -7.56
N ASN A 240 5.86 9.40 -6.27
CA ASN A 240 4.90 8.66 -5.47
C ASN A 240 3.51 9.25 -5.69
N THR A 241 2.59 8.49 -6.29
CA THR A 241 1.28 9.03 -6.68
C THR A 241 0.41 9.38 -5.47
N GLU A 242 0.52 8.62 -4.38
CA GLU A 242 -0.48 8.59 -3.30
C GLU A 242 -1.90 8.42 -3.85
N TRP A 243 -2.07 7.55 -4.86
CA TRP A 243 -3.35 7.37 -5.58
C TRP A 243 -4.49 6.85 -4.70
N GLY A 244 -4.21 6.44 -3.46
CA GLY A 244 -5.21 5.93 -2.53
C GLY A 244 -6.26 7.00 -2.21
N ALA A 245 -5.86 8.27 -2.23
CA ALA A 245 -6.71 9.43 -2.02
C ALA A 245 -7.62 9.78 -3.21
N PHE A 246 -7.43 9.16 -4.38
CA PHE A 246 -8.28 9.38 -5.54
C PHE A 246 -9.76 9.19 -5.19
N GLY A 247 -10.61 10.11 -5.67
CA GLY A 247 -12.04 10.15 -5.34
C GLY A 247 -12.42 11.15 -4.25
N ALA A 248 -11.46 11.70 -3.49
CA ALA A 248 -11.73 12.66 -2.41
C ALA A 248 -12.42 13.96 -2.88
N SER A 249 -12.39 14.28 -4.18
CA SER A 249 -13.09 15.43 -4.77
C SER A 249 -14.33 15.02 -5.58
N GLY A 250 -14.83 13.79 -5.39
CA GLY A 250 -16.00 13.24 -6.08
C GLY A 250 -15.69 12.53 -7.41
N GLU A 251 -14.41 12.33 -7.75
CA GLU A 251 -13.99 11.68 -9.00
C GLU A 251 -14.49 10.22 -9.10
N LEU A 252 -14.83 9.60 -7.97
CA LEU A 252 -15.30 8.23 -7.85
C LEU A 252 -16.78 8.09 -7.48
N ASP A 253 -17.53 9.18 -7.31
CA ASP A 253 -18.88 9.15 -6.73
C ASP A 253 -19.84 8.19 -7.43
N GLU A 254 -19.73 8.08 -8.76
CA GLU A 254 -20.56 7.20 -9.59
C GLU A 254 -20.23 5.71 -9.44
N PHE A 255 -19.06 5.36 -8.89
CA PHE A 255 -18.58 3.99 -8.73
C PHE A 255 -18.65 3.49 -7.28
N LEU A 256 -18.90 4.39 -6.33
CA LEU A 256 -19.03 4.07 -4.91
C LEU A 256 -20.41 3.47 -4.62
N LEU A 257 -20.40 2.23 -4.12
CA LEU A 257 -21.59 1.51 -3.67
C LEU A 257 -21.94 1.91 -2.24
N GLU A 258 -23.14 1.53 -1.78
CA GLU A 258 -23.59 1.80 -0.41
C GLU A 258 -22.62 1.23 0.64
N TYR A 259 -22.03 0.05 0.38
CA TYR A 259 -21.09 -0.60 1.28
C TYR A 259 -19.78 0.18 1.40
N ASP A 260 -19.31 0.77 0.30
CA ASP A 260 -18.09 1.60 0.29
C ASP A 260 -18.28 2.85 1.15
N ARG A 261 -19.48 3.44 1.09
CA ARG A 261 -19.86 4.61 1.89
C ARG A 261 -19.92 4.28 3.38
N VAL A 262 -20.52 3.14 3.74
CA VAL A 262 -20.54 2.68 5.15
C VAL A 262 -19.12 2.42 5.66
N VAL A 263 -18.26 1.79 4.84
CA VAL A 263 -16.85 1.57 5.19
C VAL A 263 -16.12 2.91 5.39
N ASP A 264 -16.36 3.88 4.52
CA ASP A 264 -15.77 5.22 4.59
C ASP A 264 -16.22 5.99 5.84
N GLU A 265 -17.52 6.16 6.03
CA GLU A 265 -18.15 6.91 7.13
C GLU A 265 -17.73 6.39 8.50
N THR A 266 -17.54 5.08 8.61
CA THR A 266 -17.14 4.45 9.88
C THR A 266 -15.62 4.39 10.05
N SER A 267 -14.82 4.72 9.04
CA SER A 267 -13.35 4.59 9.10
C SER A 267 -12.72 5.62 10.05
N LEU A 268 -11.40 5.46 10.29
CA LEU A 268 -10.63 6.44 11.07
C LEU A 268 -10.40 7.77 10.34
N ASN A 269 -10.73 7.82 9.05
CA ASN A 269 -10.47 8.89 8.10
C ASN A 269 -11.61 9.00 7.06
N PRO A 270 -12.85 9.34 7.48
CA PRO A 270 -13.98 9.50 6.56
C PRO A 270 -13.71 10.56 5.48
N GLY A 271 -14.20 10.31 4.26
CA GLY A 271 -13.99 11.17 3.09
C GLY A 271 -12.57 11.12 2.51
N GLN A 272 -11.67 10.31 3.07
CA GLN A 272 -10.28 10.17 2.62
C GLN A 272 -9.97 8.75 2.20
N GLN A 273 -8.93 8.58 1.38
CA GLN A 273 -8.44 7.27 0.92
C GLN A 273 -9.53 6.42 0.23
N LEU A 274 -10.46 7.04 -0.49
CA LEU A 274 -11.64 6.35 -1.03
C LEU A 274 -11.27 5.25 -2.04
N TYR A 275 -10.33 5.52 -2.94
CA TYR A 275 -9.84 4.52 -3.88
C TYR A 275 -9.11 3.36 -3.18
N GLU A 276 -8.30 3.68 -2.17
CA GLU A 276 -7.68 2.64 -1.32
C GLU A 276 -8.73 1.80 -0.58
N LYS A 277 -9.84 2.39 -0.11
CA LYS A 277 -10.92 1.66 0.60
C LYS A 277 -11.62 0.64 -0.28
N ILE A 278 -11.65 0.84 -1.60
CA ILE A 278 -12.22 -0.13 -2.55
C ILE A 278 -11.29 -1.32 -2.77
N ILE A 279 -9.96 -1.12 -2.67
CA ILE A 279 -8.95 -2.08 -3.13
C ILE A 279 -8.21 -2.76 -1.97
N GLY A 280 -7.81 -1.99 -0.96
CA GLY A 280 -6.89 -2.38 0.09
C GLY A 280 -7.44 -3.49 0.98
N GLY A 281 -6.56 -4.41 1.39
CA GLY A 281 -6.89 -5.54 2.24
C GLY A 281 -7.34 -5.17 3.64
N LYS A 282 -7.17 -3.92 4.09
CA LYS A 282 -7.78 -3.43 5.34
C LYS A 282 -9.31 -3.36 5.26
N TYR A 283 -9.87 -3.18 4.06
CA TYR A 283 -11.27 -2.80 3.84
C TYR A 283 -12.08 -3.87 3.10
N MET A 284 -11.42 -4.66 2.24
CA MET A 284 -12.07 -5.69 1.41
C MET A 284 -12.96 -6.65 2.22
N GLY A 285 -12.44 -7.19 3.33
CA GLY A 285 -13.22 -8.08 4.19
C GLY A 285 -14.44 -7.41 4.84
N GLU A 286 -14.35 -6.12 5.17
CA GLU A 286 -15.47 -5.35 5.72
C GLU A 286 -16.55 -5.09 4.66
N ILE A 287 -16.16 -4.82 3.40
CA ILE A 287 -17.11 -4.72 2.29
C ILE A 287 -17.86 -6.06 2.12
N VAL A 288 -17.14 -7.19 2.12
CA VAL A 288 -17.76 -8.53 2.07
C VAL A 288 -18.75 -8.70 3.23
N ARG A 289 -18.34 -8.40 4.47
CA ARG A 289 -19.20 -8.50 5.66
C ARG A 289 -20.51 -7.73 5.50
N LEU A 290 -20.45 -6.50 5.00
CA LEU A 290 -21.63 -5.65 4.81
C LEU A 290 -22.57 -6.20 3.72
N VAL A 291 -22.02 -6.76 2.63
CA VAL A 291 -22.82 -7.44 1.61
C VAL A 291 -23.50 -8.69 2.18
N LEU A 292 -22.77 -9.49 2.98
CA LEU A 292 -23.34 -10.65 3.65
C LEU A 292 -24.49 -10.25 4.59
N LEU A 293 -24.33 -9.18 5.38
CA LEU A 293 -25.41 -8.67 6.22
C LEU A 293 -26.64 -8.24 5.41
N LYS A 294 -26.46 -7.52 4.29
CA LYS A 294 -27.59 -7.17 3.42
C LYS A 294 -28.31 -8.41 2.89
N LEU A 295 -27.59 -9.45 2.50
CA LEU A 295 -28.19 -10.71 2.04
C LEU A 295 -28.95 -11.42 3.16
N VAL A 296 -28.47 -11.36 4.40
CA VAL A 296 -29.21 -11.86 5.57
C VAL A 296 -30.49 -11.05 5.79
N ASP A 297 -30.42 -9.72 5.79
CA ASP A 297 -31.58 -8.84 6.01
C ASP A 297 -32.68 -9.03 4.93
N GLU A 298 -32.27 -9.37 3.70
CA GLU A 298 -33.17 -9.72 2.59
C GLU A 298 -33.66 -11.18 2.62
N ASN A 299 -33.32 -11.94 3.67
CA ASN A 299 -33.64 -13.36 3.87
C ASN A 299 -33.11 -14.27 2.74
N LEU A 300 -31.95 -13.93 2.19
CA LEU A 300 -31.28 -14.66 1.10
C LEU A 300 -30.09 -15.49 1.58
N LEU A 301 -29.68 -15.32 2.84
CA LEU A 301 -28.54 -16.00 3.45
C LEU A 301 -28.85 -16.35 4.89
N PHE A 302 -28.40 -17.53 5.35
CA PHE A 302 -28.49 -17.99 6.75
C PHE A 302 -29.91 -17.95 7.35
N ASN A 303 -30.94 -18.16 6.52
CA ASN A 303 -32.35 -18.07 6.91
C ASN A 303 -32.74 -16.73 7.59
N GLY A 304 -32.05 -15.64 7.23
CA GLY A 304 -32.33 -14.32 7.79
C GLY A 304 -31.74 -14.06 9.17
N GLU A 305 -30.86 -14.95 9.67
CA GLU A 305 -30.24 -14.81 10.98
C GLU A 305 -28.72 -14.63 10.88
N ALA A 306 -28.24 -13.43 11.25
CA ALA A 306 -26.80 -13.16 11.39
C ALA A 306 -26.34 -13.46 12.82
N SER A 307 -25.16 -14.05 12.95
CA SER A 307 -24.48 -14.19 14.24
C SER A 307 -23.92 -12.85 14.74
N GLU A 308 -23.67 -12.75 16.05
CA GLU A 308 -23.06 -11.55 16.64
C GLU A 308 -21.66 -11.28 16.07
N LYS A 309 -20.90 -12.34 15.75
CA LYS A 309 -19.61 -12.21 15.07
C LYS A 309 -19.72 -11.56 13.70
N LEU A 310 -20.73 -11.94 12.90
CA LEU A 310 -20.95 -11.35 11.57
C LEU A 310 -21.43 -9.88 11.67
N LYS A 311 -22.23 -9.56 12.68
CA LYS A 311 -22.67 -8.18 12.96
C LYS A 311 -21.53 -7.27 13.44
N THR A 312 -20.52 -7.85 14.07
CA THR A 312 -19.37 -7.10 14.61
C THR A 312 -18.44 -6.65 13.48
N ARG A 313 -18.16 -5.35 13.42
CA ARG A 313 -17.26 -4.74 12.44
C ARG A 313 -15.84 -5.29 12.52
N GLY A 314 -15.20 -5.50 11.37
CA GLY A 314 -13.79 -5.88 11.27
C GLY A 314 -13.46 -7.33 11.60
N THR A 315 -14.46 -8.16 11.93
CA THR A 315 -14.25 -9.59 12.22
C THR A 315 -14.01 -10.41 10.96
N PHE A 316 -14.58 -10.00 9.83
CA PHE A 316 -14.37 -10.64 8.54
C PHE A 316 -13.13 -10.07 7.87
N GLU A 317 -11.97 -10.63 8.20
CA GLU A 317 -10.69 -10.23 7.65
C GLU A 317 -10.51 -10.68 6.19
N THR A 318 -9.70 -9.94 5.42
CA THR A 318 -9.39 -10.26 4.00
C THR A 318 -8.75 -11.64 3.81
N ARG A 319 -8.07 -12.19 4.82
CA ARG A 319 -7.58 -13.59 4.75
C ARG A 319 -8.71 -14.60 4.54
N PHE A 320 -9.91 -14.35 5.07
CA PHE A 320 -11.06 -15.23 4.85
C PHE A 320 -11.55 -15.13 3.41
N VAL A 321 -11.51 -13.94 2.80
CA VAL A 321 -11.83 -13.75 1.37
C VAL A 321 -10.91 -14.63 0.51
N SER A 322 -9.58 -14.51 0.70
CA SER A 322 -8.60 -15.33 -0.02
C SER A 322 -8.82 -16.83 0.20
N GLN A 323 -9.12 -17.24 1.44
CA GLN A 323 -9.37 -18.64 1.79
C GLN A 323 -10.64 -19.18 1.15
N ILE A 324 -11.73 -18.41 1.11
CA ILE A 324 -13.01 -18.80 0.51
C ILE A 324 -12.86 -18.96 -1.01
N GLU A 325 -12.14 -18.06 -1.67
CA GLU A 325 -11.91 -18.15 -3.12
C GLU A 325 -10.93 -19.25 -3.51
N SER A 326 -10.02 -19.62 -2.60
CA SER A 326 -9.06 -20.72 -2.78
C SER A 326 -9.65 -22.10 -2.47
N ASP A 327 -10.84 -22.17 -1.89
CA ASP A 327 -11.48 -23.41 -1.50
C ASP A 327 -11.70 -24.31 -2.72
N SER A 328 -11.37 -25.59 -2.55
CA SER A 328 -11.75 -26.63 -3.50
C SER A 328 -13.26 -26.71 -3.59
N ASP A 329 -13.81 -27.18 -4.71
CA ASP A 329 -15.27 -27.27 -4.93
C ASP A 329 -16.02 -28.18 -3.92
N ASP A 330 -15.34 -28.71 -2.89
CA ASP A 330 -15.92 -29.48 -1.78
C ASP A 330 -16.44 -28.62 -0.61
N ARG A 331 -16.31 -27.28 -0.67
CA ARG A 331 -16.88 -26.29 0.27
C ARG A 331 -16.31 -26.33 1.68
N LYS A 332 -15.34 -27.20 1.98
CA LYS A 332 -14.95 -27.49 3.37
C LYS A 332 -14.36 -26.28 4.08
N GLN A 333 -13.54 -25.50 3.39
CA GLN A 333 -12.92 -24.32 3.98
C GLN A 333 -13.97 -23.26 4.29
N ILE A 334 -14.92 -23.05 3.37
CA ILE A 334 -16.04 -22.11 3.54
C ILE A 334 -16.90 -22.53 4.74
N TYR A 335 -17.24 -23.82 4.83
CA TYR A 335 -17.97 -24.39 5.97
C TYR A 335 -17.26 -24.13 7.30
N ASN A 336 -15.95 -24.38 7.37
CA ASN A 336 -15.17 -24.18 8.59
C ASN A 336 -15.13 -22.71 9.01
N ILE A 337 -14.95 -21.79 8.05
CA ILE A 337 -14.94 -20.35 8.32
C ILE A 337 -16.30 -19.92 8.85
N LEU A 338 -17.39 -20.23 8.16
CA LEU A 338 -18.74 -19.82 8.56
C LEU A 338 -19.13 -20.44 9.92
N THR A 339 -18.72 -21.67 10.20
CA THR A 339 -18.92 -22.30 11.52
C THR A 339 -18.14 -21.57 12.63
N ALA A 340 -16.93 -21.09 12.35
CA ALA A 340 -16.16 -20.28 13.31
C ALA A 340 -16.82 -18.91 13.59
N PHE A 341 -17.63 -18.42 12.64
CA PHE A 341 -18.54 -17.29 12.80
C PHE A 341 -19.85 -17.64 13.50
N GLU A 342 -19.99 -18.86 14.04
CA GLU A 342 -21.20 -19.33 14.75
C GLU A 342 -22.44 -19.38 13.85
N LEU A 343 -22.23 -19.67 12.57
CA LEU A 343 -23.29 -19.87 11.59
C LEU A 343 -23.41 -21.36 11.24
N LEU A 344 -24.60 -21.77 10.82
CA LEU A 344 -24.88 -23.11 10.31
C LEU A 344 -25.23 -23.01 8.81
N PRO A 345 -24.23 -22.90 7.91
CA PRO A 345 -24.49 -22.66 6.50
C PRO A 345 -25.05 -23.91 5.79
N SER A 346 -25.95 -23.70 4.85
CA SER A 346 -26.29 -24.67 3.82
C SER A 346 -25.23 -24.68 2.71
N GLY A 347 -25.28 -25.67 1.81
CA GLY A 347 -24.38 -25.69 0.64
C GLY A 347 -24.57 -24.46 -0.26
N THR A 348 -25.81 -23.99 -0.36
CA THR A 348 -26.15 -22.76 -1.10
C THR A 348 -25.62 -21.51 -0.43
N ASP A 349 -25.62 -21.43 0.91
CA ASP A 349 -25.00 -20.30 1.61
C ASP A 349 -23.49 -20.22 1.32
N CYS A 350 -22.80 -21.38 1.30
CA CYS A 350 -21.38 -21.42 0.93
C CYS A 350 -21.14 -20.92 -0.50
N ASP A 351 -21.98 -21.32 -1.45
CA ASP A 351 -21.88 -20.85 -2.84
C ASP A 351 -22.12 -19.33 -2.93
N ILE A 352 -23.10 -18.80 -2.20
CA ILE A 352 -23.40 -17.37 -2.16
C ILE A 352 -22.26 -16.58 -1.54
N VAL A 353 -21.71 -17.03 -0.41
CA VAL A 353 -20.57 -16.40 0.24
C VAL A 353 -19.36 -16.34 -0.69
N ARG A 354 -19.09 -17.43 -1.44
CA ARG A 354 -18.05 -17.44 -2.47
C ARG A 354 -18.30 -16.39 -3.56
N MET A 355 -19.53 -16.34 -4.11
CA MET A 355 -19.88 -15.34 -5.13
C MET A 355 -19.73 -13.90 -4.63
N VAL A 356 -20.02 -13.63 -3.36
CA VAL A 356 -19.83 -12.31 -2.74
C VAL A 356 -18.34 -11.97 -2.69
N CYS A 357 -17.50 -12.87 -2.18
CA CYS A 357 -16.05 -12.70 -2.15
C CYS A 357 -15.50 -12.40 -3.55
N GLU A 358 -15.82 -13.25 -4.53
CA GLU A 358 -15.37 -13.10 -5.92
C GLU A 358 -15.83 -11.77 -6.54
N SER A 359 -17.05 -11.31 -6.24
CA SER A 359 -17.57 -10.04 -6.77
C SER A 359 -16.80 -8.83 -6.21
N VAL A 360 -16.51 -8.84 -4.90
CA VAL A 360 -15.78 -7.76 -4.24
C VAL A 360 -14.32 -7.73 -4.69
N SER A 361 -13.64 -8.88 -4.68
CA SER A 361 -12.22 -8.99 -5.05
C SER A 361 -12.00 -8.72 -6.54
N THR A 362 -12.89 -9.19 -7.43
CA THR A 362 -12.84 -8.88 -8.86
C THR A 362 -12.97 -7.38 -9.10
N ARG A 363 -13.93 -6.71 -8.44
CA ARG A 363 -14.08 -5.25 -8.55
C ARG A 363 -12.82 -4.53 -8.06
N ALA A 364 -12.23 -4.95 -6.95
CA ALA A 364 -10.99 -4.38 -6.43
C ALA A 364 -9.84 -4.51 -7.44
N ALA A 365 -9.65 -5.69 -8.03
CA ALA A 365 -8.62 -5.92 -9.05
C ALA A 365 -8.87 -5.08 -10.31
N GLN A 366 -10.12 -5.00 -10.79
CA GLN A 366 -10.51 -4.18 -11.93
C GLN A 366 -10.24 -2.69 -11.69
N MET A 367 -10.64 -2.16 -10.53
CA MET A 367 -10.33 -0.79 -10.13
C MET A 367 -8.81 -0.56 -10.14
N CYS A 368 -8.05 -1.40 -9.44
CA CYS A 368 -6.59 -1.32 -9.40
C CYS A 368 -5.96 -1.31 -10.81
N SER A 369 -6.45 -2.18 -11.72
CA SER A 369 -6.00 -2.22 -13.11
C SER A 369 -6.28 -0.95 -13.90
N ALA A 370 -7.43 -0.29 -13.66
CA ALA A 370 -7.76 0.97 -14.31
C ALA A 370 -6.82 2.09 -13.87
N GLY A 371 -6.48 2.15 -12.57
CA GLY A 371 -5.47 3.07 -12.05
C GLY A 371 -4.08 2.82 -12.65
N LEU A 372 -3.62 1.56 -12.66
CA LEU A 372 -2.33 1.19 -13.24
C LEU A 372 -2.28 1.48 -14.75
N ALA A 373 -3.35 1.22 -15.48
CA ALA A 373 -3.46 1.58 -16.89
C ALA A 373 -3.35 3.11 -17.09
N GLY A 374 -3.89 3.91 -16.17
CA GLY A 374 -3.73 5.37 -16.18
C GLY A 374 -2.27 5.79 -16.06
N VAL A 375 -1.53 5.19 -15.11
CA VAL A 375 -0.09 5.43 -14.93
C VAL A 375 0.70 5.06 -16.19
N ILE A 376 0.50 3.85 -16.72
CA ILE A 376 1.26 3.35 -17.87
C ILE A 376 0.94 4.16 -19.14
N ASN A 377 -0.33 4.52 -19.36
CA ASN A 377 -0.72 5.35 -20.51
C ASN A 377 -0.14 6.76 -20.41
N ARG A 378 -0.13 7.36 -19.22
CA ARG A 378 0.56 8.63 -18.99
C ARG A 378 2.03 8.54 -19.38
N MET A 379 2.75 7.52 -18.92
CA MET A 379 4.17 7.34 -19.25
C MET A 379 4.39 7.20 -20.76
N ARG A 380 3.54 6.40 -21.42
CA ARG A 380 3.58 6.19 -22.87
C ARG A 380 3.36 7.51 -23.63
N GLU A 381 2.37 8.30 -23.21
CA GLU A 381 2.00 9.57 -23.81
C GLU A 381 3.07 10.64 -23.59
N SER A 382 3.55 10.80 -22.36
CA SER A 382 4.62 11.73 -21.99
C SER A 382 5.90 11.49 -22.80
N ARG A 383 6.23 10.22 -23.05
CA ARG A 383 7.40 9.81 -23.84
C ARG A 383 7.14 9.78 -25.35
N SER A 384 5.95 10.17 -25.81
CA SER A 384 5.53 10.14 -27.22
C SER A 384 5.76 8.77 -27.89
N GLN A 385 5.53 7.68 -27.14
CA GLN A 385 5.74 6.32 -27.63
C GLN A 385 4.45 5.71 -28.16
N GLU A 386 4.51 5.04 -29.31
CA GLU A 386 3.38 4.28 -29.83
C GLU A 386 3.10 3.05 -28.95
N THR A 387 4.16 2.31 -28.60
CA THR A 387 4.13 1.13 -27.72
C THR A 387 5.14 1.29 -26.60
N LEU A 388 4.71 1.07 -25.36
CA LEU A 388 5.57 1.06 -24.17
C LEU A 388 5.73 -0.38 -23.66
N LYS A 389 6.98 -0.85 -23.55
CA LYS A 389 7.32 -2.12 -22.88
C LYS A 389 7.87 -1.78 -21.50
N ILE A 390 7.21 -2.26 -20.46
CA ILE A 390 7.51 -1.88 -19.08
C ILE A 390 7.29 -3.06 -18.14
N THR A 391 8.02 -3.05 -17.03
CA THR A 391 7.82 -3.97 -15.91
C THR A 391 7.27 -3.20 -14.71
N VAL A 392 6.37 -3.83 -13.97
CA VAL A 392 5.80 -3.28 -12.73
C VAL A 392 6.27 -4.18 -11.58
N GLY A 393 7.04 -3.61 -10.65
CA GLY A 393 7.37 -4.27 -9.41
C GLY A 393 6.16 -4.24 -8.48
N VAL A 394 5.71 -5.38 -7.98
CA VAL A 394 4.52 -5.48 -7.12
C VAL A 394 4.83 -6.18 -5.80
N ASP A 395 4.39 -5.59 -4.69
CA ASP A 395 4.35 -6.24 -3.38
C ASP A 395 2.98 -6.01 -2.71
N GLY A 396 2.74 -6.65 -1.57
CA GLY A 396 1.53 -6.55 -0.78
C GLY A 396 0.89 -7.91 -0.54
N SER A 397 0.36 -8.09 0.67
CA SER A 397 -0.23 -9.35 1.10
C SER A 397 -1.45 -9.77 0.29
N VAL A 398 -2.25 -8.81 -0.20
CA VAL A 398 -3.43 -9.13 -1.01
C VAL A 398 -2.96 -9.68 -2.35
N TYR A 399 -2.05 -8.99 -3.05
CA TYR A 399 -1.51 -9.46 -4.32
C TYR A 399 -0.83 -10.83 -4.22
N LYS A 400 -0.09 -11.09 -3.14
CA LYS A 400 0.67 -12.33 -2.97
C LYS A 400 -0.18 -13.54 -2.54
N LEU A 401 -1.25 -13.31 -1.77
CA LEU A 401 -2.00 -14.39 -1.10
C LEU A 401 -3.41 -14.60 -1.68
N HIS A 402 -3.96 -13.63 -2.41
CA HIS A 402 -5.25 -13.79 -3.06
C HIS A 402 -5.11 -14.71 -4.30
N PRO A 403 -6.00 -15.69 -4.50
CA PRO A 403 -5.85 -16.70 -5.55
C PRO A 403 -6.08 -16.17 -6.97
N ARG A 404 -6.65 -14.97 -7.12
CA ARG A 404 -7.07 -14.37 -8.39
C ARG A 404 -6.67 -12.91 -8.49
#